data_AF-A0A699QLL8-F1
#
_entry.id   AF-A0A699QLL8-F1
#
_cell.length_a   1.000
_cell.length_b   1.000
_cell.length_c   1.000
_cell.angle_alpha   90.00
_cell.angle_beta   90.00
_cell.angle_gamma   90.00
#
_symmetry.space_group_name_H-M   'P 1'
#
loop_
_entity.id
_entity.type
_entity.pdbx_description
1 polymer ?
#
loop_
_entity_poly.entity_id
_entity_poly.type
_entity_poly.pdbx_seq_one_letter_code
_entity_poly.pdbx_strand_id
1 'polypeptide(L)'
;SRQTKLPFSLNDFVIEGKVKYGVEKVVNYANLNSANFCFISALNKSIEPTCYEEAILDSNWIDAMRAEIKALNENQTWIIVDLPANRKAIGNKWLYKIKYRSSGDIDRYTARLVVKGFNQKEGIDFDETFSPVVKMSTIRCAIALSVTNNLPSPFID
;
A
#
# COMPACT_ATOMS: atom_id res chain seq x y z
N SER A 1 35.58 -0.35 -6.44
CA SER A 1 34.27 0.30 -6.61
C SER A 1 33.72 0.05 -7.99
N ARG A 2 32.49 -0.47 -8.09
CA ARG A 2 31.77 -0.67 -9.36
C ARG A 2 31.31 0.71 -9.84
N GLN A 3 31.82 1.19 -10.98
CA GLN A 3 31.32 2.43 -11.58
C GLN A 3 29.89 2.19 -12.08
N THR A 4 28.91 2.83 -11.46
CA THR A 4 27.53 2.82 -11.92
C THR A 4 27.39 3.83 -13.06
N LYS A 5 27.39 3.35 -14.31
CA LYS A 5 26.91 4.17 -15.44
C LYS A 5 25.39 4.19 -15.42
N LEU A 6 24.79 5.36 -15.65
CA LEU A 6 23.34 5.46 -15.81
C LEU A 6 22.88 4.59 -16.99
N PRO A 7 21.75 3.86 -16.86
CA PRO A 7 21.11 3.18 -17.96
C PRO A 7 20.88 4.12 -19.15
N PHE A 8 21.21 3.66 -20.36
CA PHE A 8 21.07 4.46 -21.58
C PHE A 8 19.63 4.98 -21.81
N SER A 9 18.61 4.21 -21.39
CA SER A 9 17.19 4.57 -21.51
C SER A 9 16.77 5.77 -20.66
N LEU A 10 17.58 6.21 -19.69
CA LEU A 10 17.25 7.40 -18.90
C LEU A 10 17.59 8.70 -19.65
N ASN A 11 18.42 8.64 -20.69
CA ASN A 11 18.76 9.83 -21.48
C ASN A 11 17.54 10.38 -22.24
N ASP A 12 16.57 9.52 -22.59
CA ASP A 12 15.33 9.92 -23.27
C ASP A 12 14.41 10.78 -22.37
N PHE A 13 14.62 10.72 -21.05
CA PHE A 13 13.87 11.52 -20.07
C PHE A 13 14.65 12.75 -19.57
N VAL A 14 15.89 12.95 -20.03
CA VAL A 14 16.66 14.17 -19.77
C VAL A 14 16.24 15.23 -20.79
N ILE A 15 15.23 16.01 -20.43
CA ILE A 15 14.79 17.14 -21.24
C ILE A 15 15.74 18.32 -20.94
N GLU A 16 16.77 18.52 -21.77
CA GLU A 16 17.68 19.70 -21.69
C GLU A 16 16.99 21.04 -22.08
N GLY A 17 15.67 21.02 -22.26
CA GLY A 17 14.89 22.19 -22.63
C GLY A 17 14.39 22.97 -21.41
N LYS A 18 14.51 24.31 -21.45
CA LYS A 18 13.73 25.23 -20.60
C LYS A 18 12.25 25.09 -20.91
N VAL A 19 11.58 24.09 -20.33
CA VAL A 19 10.13 23.90 -20.44
C VAL A 19 9.41 25.07 -19.76
N LYS A 20 8.35 25.59 -20.41
CA LYS A 20 7.59 26.76 -19.93
C LYS A 20 7.08 26.55 -18.50
N TYR A 21 6.56 25.37 -18.22
CA TYR A 21 6.06 24.92 -16.91
C TYR A 21 6.86 23.73 -16.38
N GLY A 22 8.18 23.86 -16.31
CA GLY A 22 9.00 22.82 -15.72
C GLY A 22 8.68 22.61 -14.24
N VAL A 23 8.71 21.36 -13.81
CA VAL A 23 8.42 20.97 -12.42
C VAL A 23 9.39 21.68 -11.46
N GLU A 24 10.63 21.93 -11.90
CA GLU A 24 11.65 22.68 -11.17
C GLU A 24 11.26 24.15 -10.88
N LYS A 25 10.36 24.74 -11.67
CA LYS A 25 9.86 26.10 -11.43
C LYS A 25 8.72 26.14 -10.42
N VAL A 26 7.99 25.04 -10.26
CA VAL A 26 6.82 24.93 -9.39
C VAL A 26 7.16 24.27 -8.06
N VAL A 27 8.13 23.35 -8.05
CA VAL A 27 8.64 22.67 -6.86
C VAL A 27 9.79 23.49 -6.30
N ASN A 28 9.46 24.54 -5.55
CA ASN A 28 10.43 25.32 -4.79
C ASN A 28 10.24 25.05 -3.28
N TYR A 29 11.19 24.31 -2.68
CA TYR A 29 11.20 24.02 -1.25
C TYR A 29 11.30 25.29 -0.36
N ALA A 30 11.77 26.41 -0.91
CA ALA A 30 11.91 27.67 -0.17
C ALA A 30 10.57 28.38 0.12
N ASN A 31 9.52 28.10 -0.66
CA ASN A 31 8.19 28.69 -0.48
C ASN A 31 7.22 27.75 0.24
N LEU A 32 7.72 26.67 0.85
CA LEU A 32 6.88 25.79 1.63
C LEU A 32 6.42 26.50 2.91
N ASN A 33 5.12 26.36 3.22
CA ASN A 33 4.61 26.75 4.53
C ASN A 33 5.42 26.03 5.62
N SER A 34 5.56 26.67 6.78
CA SER A 34 6.31 26.15 7.94
C SER A 34 5.92 24.71 8.29
N ALA A 35 4.62 24.38 8.26
CA ALA A 35 4.14 23.01 8.51
C ALA A 35 4.67 22.00 7.47
N ASN A 36 4.67 22.35 6.19
CA ASN A 36 5.18 21.48 5.12
C ASN A 36 6.71 21.33 5.22
N PHE A 37 7.41 22.40 5.58
CA PHE A 37 8.84 22.35 5.80
C PHE A 37 9.22 21.42 6.96
N CYS A 38 8.52 21.52 8.09
CA CYS A 38 8.71 20.62 9.23
C CYS A 38 8.45 19.16 8.84
N PHE A 39 7.37 18.89 8.11
CA PHE A 39 7.04 17.55 7.62
C PHE A 39 8.14 16.96 6.73
N ILE A 40 8.64 17.71 5.73
CA ILE A 40 9.70 17.23 4.83
C ILE A 40 11.02 17.00 5.60
N SER A 41 11.35 17.89 6.54
CA SER A 41 12.52 17.71 7.40
C SER A 41 12.44 16.42 8.22
N ALA A 42 11.25 16.07 8.72
CA ALA A 42 11.04 14.85 9.50
C ALA A 42 11.12 13.57 8.67
N LEU A 43 10.65 13.58 7.42
CA LEU A 43 10.76 12.42 6.51
C LEU A 43 12.20 11.95 6.33
N ASN A 44 13.18 12.85 6.36
CA ASN A 44 14.58 12.51 6.21
C ASN A 44 15.25 11.99 7.50
N LYS A 45 14.59 12.08 8.67
CA LYS A 45 15.20 11.72 9.96
C LYS A 45 15.05 10.24 10.32
N SER A 46 14.06 9.56 9.78
CA SER A 46 13.70 8.20 10.20
C SER A 46 13.76 7.24 9.02
N ILE A 47 14.37 6.09 9.25
CA ILE A 47 14.64 5.08 8.23
C ILE A 47 13.58 3.98 8.37
N GLU A 48 12.84 3.77 7.29
CA GLU A 48 11.91 2.64 7.19
C GLU A 48 12.73 1.38 6.88
N PRO A 49 12.56 0.29 7.66
CA PRO A 49 13.28 -0.95 7.41
C PRO A 49 12.81 -1.56 6.08
N THR A 50 13.71 -2.23 5.39
CA THR A 50 13.44 -2.83 4.08
C THR A 50 13.19 -4.33 4.14
N CYS A 51 13.63 -4.96 5.23
CA CYS A 51 13.48 -6.37 5.51
C CYS A 51 13.00 -6.64 6.96
N TYR A 52 12.63 -7.88 7.23
CA TYR A 52 12.14 -8.31 8.54
C TYR A 52 13.25 -8.26 9.58
N GLU A 53 14.47 -8.64 9.21
CA GLU A 53 15.63 -8.71 10.08
C GLU A 53 16.00 -7.33 10.65
N GLU A 54 15.83 -6.26 9.86
CA GLU A 54 16.00 -4.88 10.33
C GLU A 54 14.84 -4.44 11.24
N ALA A 55 13.61 -4.82 10.87
CA ALA A 55 12.41 -4.39 11.59
C ALA A 55 12.31 -4.97 13.00
N ILE A 56 12.74 -6.23 13.22
CA ILE A 56 12.69 -6.87 14.55
C ILE A 56 13.66 -6.26 15.58
N LEU A 57 14.56 -5.37 15.16
CA LEU A 57 15.48 -4.70 16.07
C LEU A 57 14.80 -3.56 16.83
N ASP A 58 13.64 -3.08 16.36
CA ASP A 58 12.87 -2.00 16.97
C ASP A 58 11.51 -2.51 17.46
N SER A 59 11.20 -2.25 18.73
CA SER A 59 9.93 -2.62 19.34
C SER A 59 8.72 -2.01 18.63
N ASN A 60 8.85 -0.81 18.09
CA ASN A 60 7.75 -0.12 17.40
C ASN A 60 7.28 -0.89 16.15
N TRP A 61 8.24 -1.47 15.41
CA TRP A 61 7.93 -2.29 14.24
C TRP A 61 7.37 -3.65 14.63
N ILE A 62 7.86 -4.26 15.71
CA ILE A 62 7.30 -5.49 16.26
C ILE A 62 5.83 -5.30 16.64
N ASP A 63 5.51 -4.22 17.33
CA ASP A 63 4.13 -3.94 17.75
C ASP A 63 3.22 -3.65 16.55
N ALA A 64 3.72 -2.97 15.53
CA ALA A 64 3.00 -2.78 14.26
C ALA A 64 2.73 -4.13 13.55
N MET A 65 3.70 -5.06 13.52
CA MET A 65 3.52 -6.39 12.94
C MET A 65 2.51 -7.23 13.73
N ARG A 66 2.56 -7.18 15.06
CA ARG A 66 1.58 -7.87 15.91
C ARG A 66 0.17 -7.35 15.68
N ALA A 67 0.00 -6.03 15.56
CA ALA A 67 -1.29 -5.42 15.26
C ALA A 67 -1.86 -5.90 13.92
N GLU A 68 -1.03 -6.00 12.88
CA GLU A 68 -1.45 -6.54 11.58
C GLU A 68 -1.90 -8.01 11.67
N ILE A 69 -1.11 -8.88 12.30
CA ILE A 69 -1.47 -10.30 12.47
C ILE A 69 -2.77 -10.43 13.28
N LYS A 70 -2.93 -9.64 14.33
CA LYS A 70 -4.16 -9.60 15.13
C LYS A 70 -5.37 -9.21 14.27
N ALA A 71 -5.25 -8.13 13.48
CA ALA A 71 -6.32 -7.69 12.58
C ALA A 71 -6.68 -8.76 11.53
N LEU A 72 -5.67 -9.44 10.97
CA LEU A 72 -5.90 -10.55 10.02
C LEU A 72 -6.67 -11.71 10.68
N ASN A 73 -6.35 -12.04 11.94
CA ASN A 73 -7.08 -13.06 12.69
C ASN A 73 -8.52 -12.65 12.98
N GLU A 74 -8.74 -11.40 13.40
CA GLU A 74 -10.07 -10.86 13.70
C GLU A 74 -10.97 -10.82 12.47
N ASN A 75 -10.42 -10.51 11.29
CA ASN A 75 -11.16 -10.48 10.04
C ASN A 75 -11.54 -11.88 9.52
N GLN A 76 -10.96 -12.95 10.07
CA GLN A 76 -11.19 -14.34 9.65
C GLN A 76 -11.03 -14.57 8.14
N THR A 77 -10.17 -13.77 7.48
CA THR A 77 -9.98 -13.81 6.01
C THR A 77 -8.98 -14.86 5.56
N TRP A 78 -8.34 -15.58 6.48
CA TRP A 78 -7.30 -16.55 6.18
C TRP A 78 -7.30 -17.70 7.17
N ILE A 79 -6.82 -18.85 6.72
CA ILE A 79 -6.58 -20.04 7.54
C ILE A 79 -5.16 -20.53 7.26
N ILE A 80 -4.50 -21.03 8.30
CA ILE A 80 -3.22 -21.72 8.14
C ILE A 80 -3.52 -23.13 7.65
N VAL A 81 -2.99 -23.48 6.48
CA VAL A 81 -3.12 -24.80 5.87
C VAL A 81 -1.75 -25.34 5.51
N ASP A 82 -1.60 -26.66 5.57
CA ASP A 82 -0.40 -27.31 5.04
C ASP A 82 -0.31 -27.12 3.53
N LEU A 83 0.91 -27.03 3.01
CA LEU A 83 1.13 -26.86 1.58
C LEU A 83 0.66 -28.13 0.84
N PRO A 84 -0.38 -28.05 -0.03
CA PRO A 84 -0.83 -29.18 -0.81
C PRO A 84 0.27 -29.76 -1.71
N ALA A 85 0.21 -31.07 -1.95
CA ALA A 85 1.14 -31.76 -2.84
C ALA A 85 1.14 -31.12 -4.24
N ASN A 86 2.31 -31.04 -4.87
CA ASN A 86 2.53 -30.45 -6.20
C ASN A 86 2.21 -28.95 -6.34
N ARG A 87 2.10 -28.22 -5.23
CA ARG A 87 1.92 -26.76 -5.23
C ARG A 87 3.17 -26.08 -4.65
N LYS A 88 3.43 -24.86 -5.11
CA LYS A 88 4.54 -24.03 -4.61
C LYS A 88 3.96 -22.89 -3.79
N ALA A 89 4.42 -22.74 -2.54
CA ALA A 89 4.02 -21.61 -1.71
C ALA A 89 4.43 -20.28 -2.36
N ILE A 90 3.50 -19.32 -2.41
CA ILE A 90 3.80 -17.97 -2.87
C ILE A 90 4.47 -17.22 -1.71
N GLY A 91 5.62 -16.62 -1.99
CA GLY A 91 6.32 -15.83 -0.98
C GLY A 91 5.49 -14.60 -0.57
N ASN A 92 5.60 -14.20 0.69
CA ASN A 92 5.09 -12.93 1.19
C ASN A 92 6.23 -11.95 1.46
N LYS A 93 5.88 -10.70 1.78
CA LYS A 93 6.80 -9.64 2.18
C LYS A 93 6.09 -8.69 3.15
N TRP A 94 6.84 -8.23 4.15
CA TRP A 94 6.43 -7.12 5.00
C TRP A 94 6.69 -5.77 4.33
N LEU A 95 5.69 -4.90 4.38
CA LEU A 95 5.78 -3.50 4.00
C LEU A 95 5.71 -2.63 5.25
N TYR A 96 6.74 -1.80 5.45
CA TYR A 96 6.86 -0.91 6.61
C TYR A 96 6.66 0.52 6.17
N LYS A 97 5.90 1.29 6.96
CA LYS A 97 5.66 2.70 6.70
C LYS A 97 5.50 3.47 8.00
N ILE A 98 6.17 4.61 8.11
CA ILE A 98 5.93 5.58 9.19
C ILE A 98 4.86 6.56 8.73
N LYS A 99 3.87 6.79 9.59
CA LYS A 99 2.87 7.85 9.43
C LYS A 99 3.28 9.02 10.31
N TYR A 100 3.33 10.21 9.73
CA TYR A 100 3.67 11.44 10.44
C TYR A 100 2.44 12.34 10.52
N ARG A 101 2.40 13.16 11.56
CA ARG A 101 1.45 14.26 11.72
C ARG A 101 1.84 15.42 10.81
N SER A 102 0.92 16.38 10.65
CA SER A 102 1.20 17.64 9.94
C SER A 102 2.32 18.47 10.61
N SER A 103 2.57 18.26 11.91
CA SER A 103 3.71 18.84 12.62
C SER A 103 5.06 18.24 12.22
N GLY A 104 5.06 17.07 11.57
CA GLY A 104 6.26 16.27 11.29
C GLY A 104 6.59 15.25 12.37
N ASP A 105 5.86 15.22 13.49
CA ASP A 105 6.05 14.19 14.51
C ASP A 105 5.54 12.83 14.04
N ILE A 106 6.14 11.74 14.53
CA ILE A 106 5.68 10.39 14.23
C ILE A 106 4.32 10.18 14.88
N ASP A 107 3.32 9.85 14.06
CA ASP A 107 1.99 9.49 14.53
C ASP A 107 1.90 8.00 14.85
N ARG A 108 2.33 7.15 13.92
CA ARG A 108 2.27 5.69 14.08
C ARG A 108 3.16 4.93 13.10
N TYR A 109 3.66 3.79 13.54
CA TYR A 109 4.30 2.77 12.72
C TYR A 109 3.26 1.83 12.13
N THR A 110 3.30 1.60 10.81
CA THR A 110 2.38 0.71 10.11
C THR A 110 3.18 -0.40 9.43
N ALA A 111 2.85 -1.66 9.72
CA ALA A 111 3.35 -2.84 9.02
C ALA A 111 2.19 -3.49 8.27
N ARG A 112 2.45 -4.03 7.08
CA ARG A 112 1.47 -4.81 6.30
C ARG A 112 2.11 -6.06 5.76
N LEU A 113 1.41 -7.18 5.87
CA LEU A 113 1.85 -8.44 5.28
C LEU A 113 1.21 -8.60 3.90
N VAL A 114 2.04 -8.64 2.86
CA VAL A 114 1.56 -8.67 1.48
C VAL A 114 2.15 -9.87 0.74
N VAL A 115 1.32 -10.56 -0.05
CA VAL A 115 1.75 -11.65 -0.91
C VAL A 115 2.50 -11.09 -2.13
N LYS A 116 3.55 -11.78 -2.59
CA LYS A 116 4.26 -11.46 -3.84
C LYS A 116 3.42 -11.89 -5.05
N GLY A 117 2.29 -11.21 -5.24
CA GLY A 117 1.26 -11.56 -6.23
C GLY A 117 1.74 -11.62 -7.68
N PHE A 118 2.85 -10.96 -8.01
CA PHE A 118 3.48 -11.07 -9.34
C PHE A 118 3.97 -12.49 -9.68
N ASN A 119 4.03 -13.40 -8.70
CA ASN A 119 4.34 -14.81 -8.93
C ASN A 119 3.08 -15.70 -9.02
N GLN A 120 1.88 -15.13 -8.90
CA GLN A 120 0.63 -15.89 -9.00
C GLN A 120 0.36 -16.29 -10.45
N LYS A 121 -0.16 -17.50 -10.63
CA LYS A 121 -0.61 -18.02 -11.92
C LYS A 121 -2.11 -18.27 -11.91
N GLU A 122 -2.80 -17.72 -12.90
CA GLU A 122 -4.22 -17.98 -13.15
C GLU A 122 -4.48 -19.47 -13.36
N GLY A 123 -5.58 -19.98 -12.81
CA GLY A 123 -5.95 -21.40 -12.85
C GLY A 123 -5.10 -22.32 -11.96
N ILE A 124 -4.10 -21.74 -11.25
CA ILE A 124 -3.32 -22.45 -10.24
C ILE A 124 -3.55 -21.78 -8.89
N ASP A 125 -3.17 -20.51 -8.76
CA ASP A 125 -3.18 -19.78 -7.49
C ASP A 125 -4.46 -18.95 -7.28
N PHE A 126 -5.16 -18.61 -8.37
CA PHE A 126 -6.46 -17.96 -8.34
C PHE A 126 -7.27 -18.36 -9.57
N ASP A 127 -8.59 -18.46 -9.39
CA ASP A 127 -9.54 -18.82 -10.45
C ASP A 127 -10.24 -17.60 -11.06
N GLU A 128 -10.29 -16.47 -10.33
CA GLU A 128 -10.89 -15.22 -10.80
C GLU A 128 -9.98 -14.02 -10.52
N THR A 129 -9.80 -13.16 -11.52
CA THR A 129 -8.91 -11.98 -11.45
C THR A 129 -9.53 -10.80 -10.71
N PHE A 130 -10.85 -10.82 -10.44
CA PHE A 130 -11.58 -9.69 -9.87
C PHE A 130 -12.15 -10.02 -8.50
N SER A 131 -11.67 -9.31 -7.47
CA SER A 131 -12.46 -9.17 -6.24
C SER A 131 -13.72 -8.37 -6.59
N PRO A 132 -14.94 -8.86 -6.32
CA PRO A 132 -16.15 -8.12 -6.61
C PRO A 132 -16.22 -6.86 -5.73
N VAL A 133 -15.83 -5.71 -6.29
CA VAL A 133 -15.98 -4.42 -5.62
C VAL A 133 -17.36 -3.87 -5.96
N VAL A 134 -18.32 -4.07 -5.06
CA VAL A 134 -19.65 -3.48 -5.20
C VAL A 134 -19.55 -1.97 -5.00
N LYS A 135 -19.92 -1.21 -6.03
CA LYS A 135 -20.02 0.25 -5.91
C LYS A 135 -21.29 0.62 -5.13
N MET A 136 -21.19 1.62 -4.26
CA MET A 136 -22.35 2.12 -3.51
C MET A 136 -23.49 2.62 -4.43
N SER A 137 -23.16 3.07 -5.65
CA SER A 137 -24.16 3.40 -6.67
C SER A 137 -25.01 2.20 -7.08
N THR A 138 -24.40 1.02 -7.20
CA THR A 138 -25.10 -0.23 -7.55
C THR A 138 -26.04 -0.66 -6.43
N ILE A 139 -25.59 -0.55 -5.17
CA ILE A 139 -26.41 -0.83 -3.98
C ILE A 139 -27.63 0.11 -3.96
N ARG A 140 -27.41 1.42 -4.15
CA ARG A 140 -28.51 2.40 -4.19
C ARG A 140 -29.51 2.12 -5.32
N CYS A 141 -29.03 1.72 -6.50
CA CYS A 141 -29.91 1.36 -7.62
C CYS A 141 -30.74 0.11 -7.30
N ALA A 142 -30.13 -0.91 -6.71
CA ALA A 142 -30.82 -2.13 -6.30
C ALA A 142 -31.92 -1.84 -5.24
N ILE A 143 -31.63 -0.99 -4.25
CA ILE A 143 -32.62 -0.57 -3.25
C ILE A 143 -33.75 0.21 -3.91
N ALA A 144 -33.44 1.18 -4.79
CA ALA A 144 -34.46 1.97 -5.48
C ALA A 144 -35.38 1.09 -6.34
N LEU A 145 -34.84 0.10 -7.04
CA LEU A 145 -35.61 -0.87 -7.82
C LEU A 145 -36.48 -1.77 -6.92
N SER A 146 -35.97 -2.23 -5.78
CA SER A 146 -36.75 -3.05 -4.83
C SER A 146 -37.97 -2.28 -4.30
N VAL A 147 -37.78 -1.01 -3.90
CA VAL A 147 -38.86 -0.14 -3.44
C VAL A 147 -39.88 0.14 -4.56
N THR A 148 -39.40 0.43 -5.78
CA THR A 148 -40.27 0.73 -6.92
C THR A 148 -41.13 -0.47 -7.33
N ASN A 149 -40.59 -1.69 -7.20
CA ASN A 149 -41.26 -2.92 -7.63
C ASN A 149 -41.97 -3.66 -6.47
N ASN A 150 -42.07 -3.07 -5.27
CA ASN A 150 -42.60 -3.73 -4.05
C ASN A 150 -41.99 -5.12 -3.80
N LEU A 151 -40.71 -5.29 -4.15
CA LEU A 151 -39.99 -6.53 -3.88
C LEU A 151 -39.55 -6.54 -2.41
N PRO A 152 -39.64 -7.68 -1.71
CA PRO A 152 -39.12 -7.78 -0.35
C PRO A 152 -37.63 -7.42 -0.35
N SER A 153 -37.25 -6.44 0.46
CA SER A 153 -35.87 -5.96 0.57
C SER A 153 -35.08 -6.96 1.42
N PRO A 154 -34.04 -7.61 0.88
CA PRO A 154 -33.18 -8.50 1.67
C PRO A 154 -32.25 -7.75 2.63
N PHE A 155 -32.34 -6.41 2.71
CA PHE A 155 -31.40 -5.55 3.45
C PHE A 155 -32.07 -4.66 4.49
N ILE A 156 -33.40 -4.73 4.63
CA ILE A 156 -34.17 -3.93 5.59
C ILE A 156 -35.11 -4.91 6.30
N ASP A 157 -34.68 -5.38 7.48
CA ASP A 157 -35.55 -5.91 8.53
C ASP A 157 -35.75 -4.82 9.59
#